data_AF-A0A1B6LIF6-F1
#
_entry.id   AF-A0A1B6LIF6-F1
#
_cell.length_a   1.000
_cell.length_b   1.000
_cell.length_c   1.000
_cell.angle_alpha   90.00
_cell.angle_beta   90.00
_cell.angle_gamma   90.00
#
_symmetry.space_group_name_H-M   'P 1'
#
loop_
_entity.id
_entity.type
_entity.pdbx_description
1 polymer ?
#
loop_
_entity_poly.entity_id
_entity_poly.type
_entity_poly.pdbx_seq_one_letter_code
_entity_poly.pdbx_strand_id
1 'polypeptide(L)'
;MYYSLKQVSLFKVLHDSCNKCFKHTAAAKKATPNGKKKYSHTVLLPKTDFPLWLSGFRRLEQDEKIMKECGFTELYNWQRKHVNGPEFVLHDGPPYANGVPHMGHAINKILKDVTTRHKLLQGHRIHYKPGWDCHGLPIELKAMA
;
A
#
# COMPACT_ATOMS: atom_id res chain seq x y z
N MET A 1 -6.53 -2.03 24.70
CA MET A 1 -7.95 -1.64 24.80
C MET A 1 -8.65 -2.06 23.52
N TYR A 2 -9.52 -3.06 23.65
CA TYR A 2 -10.34 -3.63 22.58
C TYR A 2 -11.61 -2.79 22.40
N TYR A 3 -11.89 -2.32 21.19
CA TYR A 3 -13.24 -2.03 20.67
C TYR A 3 -13.11 -2.11 19.13
N SER A 4 -13.62 -3.16 18.49
CA SER A 4 -15.02 -3.35 18.07
C SER A 4 -15.35 -2.57 16.79
N LEU A 5 -15.82 -3.32 15.78
CA LEU A 5 -16.52 -2.88 14.57
C LEU A 5 -15.69 -2.26 13.45
N LYS A 6 -15.27 -3.10 12.49
CA LYS A 6 -15.91 -3.19 11.16
C LYS A 6 -15.27 -4.32 10.37
N GLN A 7 -15.88 -5.48 10.55
CA GLN A 7 -15.86 -6.58 9.59
C GLN A 7 -16.31 -6.01 8.23
N VAL A 8 -15.71 -6.49 7.14
CA VAL A 8 -15.98 -6.11 5.73
C VAL A 8 -15.18 -4.89 5.23
N SER A 9 -14.01 -5.09 4.61
CA SER A 9 -13.64 -4.18 3.50
C SER A 9 -12.60 -4.67 2.49
N LEU A 10 -11.76 -5.70 2.71
CA LEU A 10 -10.65 -5.90 1.77
C LEU A 10 -11.07 -6.39 0.36
N PHE A 11 -12.09 -7.27 0.27
CA PHE A 11 -12.67 -7.64 -1.02
C PHE A 11 -13.54 -6.54 -1.64
N LYS A 12 -14.05 -5.61 -0.82
CA LYS A 12 -14.81 -4.45 -1.29
C LYS A 12 -13.91 -3.40 -1.92
N VAL A 13 -12.67 -3.19 -1.45
CA VAL A 13 -11.79 -2.15 -2.03
C VAL A 13 -11.36 -2.49 -3.47
N LEU A 14 -11.04 -3.75 -3.76
CA LEU A 14 -10.69 -4.21 -5.12
C LEU A 14 -11.93 -4.35 -6.02
N HIS A 15 -13.06 -4.84 -5.51
CA HIS A 15 -14.29 -5.00 -6.30
C HIS A 15 -15.06 -3.67 -6.48
N ASP A 16 -15.02 -2.75 -5.52
CA ASP A 16 -15.61 -1.41 -5.64
C ASP A 16 -14.77 -0.51 -6.55
N SER A 17 -13.46 -0.73 -6.68
CA SER A 17 -12.66 -0.03 -7.71
C SER A 17 -13.05 -0.48 -9.12
N CYS A 18 -13.36 -1.77 -9.31
CA CYS A 18 -13.82 -2.30 -10.60
C CYS A 18 -15.28 -1.86 -10.92
N ASN A 19 -16.18 -1.85 -9.93
CA ASN A 19 -17.58 -1.45 -10.14
C ASN A 19 -17.85 0.06 -10.08
N LYS A 20 -16.98 0.87 -9.45
CA LYS A 20 -17.06 2.34 -9.54
C LYS A 20 -16.61 2.85 -10.90
N CYS A 21 -15.66 2.19 -11.57
CA CYS A 21 -15.28 2.55 -12.94
C CYS A 21 -16.45 2.48 -13.93
N PHE A 22 -17.47 1.65 -13.70
CA PHE A 22 -18.60 1.51 -14.62
C PHE A 22 -19.80 2.42 -14.32
N LYS A 23 -19.91 2.99 -13.11
CA LYS A 23 -21.09 3.77 -12.68
C LYS A 23 -20.93 5.29 -12.71
N HIS A 24 -19.75 5.79 -13.05
CA HIS A 24 -19.54 7.22 -13.28
C HIS A 24 -19.77 7.59 -14.76
N THR A 25 -20.99 7.40 -15.25
CA THR A 25 -21.53 8.37 -16.22
C THR A 25 -21.73 9.68 -15.45
N ALA A 26 -20.64 10.43 -15.28
CA ALA A 26 -20.67 11.73 -14.62
C ALA A 26 -21.73 12.61 -15.30
N ALA A 27 -22.69 13.09 -14.52
CA ALA A 27 -23.63 14.11 -14.94
C ALA A 27 -22.85 15.27 -15.56
N ALA A 28 -23.12 15.54 -16.84
CA ALA A 28 -22.42 16.54 -17.62
C ALA A 28 -22.51 17.90 -16.93
N LYS A 29 -21.39 18.41 -16.41
CA LYS A 29 -21.27 19.82 -16.06
C LYS A 29 -21.50 20.62 -17.35
N LYS A 30 -22.56 21.44 -17.39
CA LYS A 30 -22.86 22.35 -18.51
C LYS A 30 -21.65 23.26 -18.75
N ALA A 31 -20.96 23.03 -19.85
CA ALA A 31 -19.86 23.87 -20.31
C ALA A 31 -20.41 25.21 -20.81
N THR A 32 -19.87 26.32 -20.31
CA THR A 32 -20.07 27.66 -20.86
C THR A 32 -19.51 27.74 -22.28
N PRO A 33 -20.22 28.36 -23.24
CA PRO A 33 -19.87 28.26 -24.65
C PRO A 33 -18.75 29.25 -24.99
N ASN A 34 -17.50 28.79 -25.00
CA ASN A 34 -16.39 29.54 -25.58
C ASN A 34 -15.88 28.81 -26.84
N GLY A 35 -15.99 29.46 -28.00
CA GLY A 35 -15.15 29.22 -29.19
C GLY A 35 -14.86 27.79 -29.67
N LYS A 36 -15.89 27.01 -30.02
CA LYS A 36 -15.97 25.93 -31.04
C LYS A 36 -14.73 25.01 -31.30
N LYS A 37 -14.57 23.94 -30.50
CA LYS A 37 -13.99 22.67 -30.99
C LYS A 37 -15.08 21.84 -31.68
N LYS A 38 -15.30 22.03 -32.99
CA LYS A 38 -16.44 21.43 -33.74
C LYS A 38 -16.50 19.89 -33.72
N TYR A 39 -15.36 19.20 -33.70
CA TYR A 39 -15.30 17.73 -33.82
C TYR A 39 -14.76 17.03 -32.56
N SER A 40 -14.48 17.75 -31.46
CA SER A 40 -13.89 17.11 -30.27
C SER A 40 -14.81 16.11 -29.59
N HIS A 41 -16.12 16.18 -29.86
CA HIS A 41 -17.12 15.27 -29.33
C HIS A 41 -17.27 13.98 -30.16
N THR A 42 -16.75 13.93 -31.39
CA THR A 42 -16.80 12.74 -32.25
C THR A 42 -15.65 11.77 -31.98
N VAL A 43 -14.65 12.20 -31.21
CA VAL A 43 -13.47 11.39 -30.86
C VAL A 43 -13.68 10.75 -29.49
N LEU A 44 -13.55 9.43 -29.42
CA LEU A 44 -13.60 8.66 -28.17
C LEU A 44 -12.25 8.77 -27.43
N LEU A 45 -12.07 9.88 -26.71
CA LEU A 45 -10.90 10.06 -25.86
C LEU A 45 -11.04 9.30 -24.53
N PRO A 46 -9.96 8.69 -24.02
CA PRO A 46 -9.94 8.14 -22.67
C PRO A 46 -10.28 9.23 -21.64
N LYS A 47 -11.24 8.95 -20.76
CA LYS A 47 -11.61 9.83 -19.64
C LYS A 47 -11.27 9.10 -18.35
N THR A 48 -10.56 9.78 -17.47
CA THR A 48 -10.18 9.22 -16.17
C THR A 48 -10.13 10.30 -15.10
N ASP A 49 -10.55 9.93 -13.90
CA ASP A 49 -10.40 10.74 -12.70
C ASP A 49 -8.99 10.59 -12.09
N PHE A 50 -8.16 9.66 -12.61
CA PHE A 50 -6.80 9.47 -12.15
C PHE A 50 -5.95 10.71 -12.48
N PRO A 51 -5.31 11.33 -11.47
CA PRO A 51 -4.47 12.50 -11.71
C PRO A 51 -3.22 12.10 -12.48
N LEU A 52 -2.85 12.90 -13.49
CA LEU A 52 -1.60 12.70 -14.24
C LEU A 52 -0.35 12.86 -13.35
N TRP A 53 -0.42 13.78 -12.39
CA TRP A 53 0.66 14.02 -11.43
C TRP A 53 0.07 14.39 -10.07
N LEU A 54 0.71 13.93 -9.01
CA LEU A 54 0.37 14.30 -7.64
C LEU A 54 1.43 15.29 -7.14
N SER A 55 1.01 16.51 -6.84
CA SER A 55 1.88 17.48 -6.18
C SER A 55 2.26 17.02 -4.78
N GLY A 56 3.40 17.49 -4.26
CA GLY A 56 4.03 16.99 -3.03
C GLY A 56 3.05 16.80 -1.87
N PHE A 57 2.27 17.83 -1.53
CA PHE A 57 1.29 17.75 -0.45
C PHE A 57 0.22 16.67 -0.68
N ARG A 58 -0.36 16.62 -1.89
CA ARG A 58 -1.38 15.61 -2.25
C ARG A 58 -0.82 14.19 -2.25
N ARG A 59 0.47 14.01 -2.56
CA ARG A 59 1.14 12.71 -2.50
C ARG A 59 1.24 12.21 -1.06
N LEU A 60 1.60 13.08 -0.12
CA LEU A 60 1.68 12.71 1.31
C LEU A 60 0.32 12.28 1.86
N GLU A 61 -0.75 13.04 1.55
CA GLU A 61 -2.12 12.68 1.94
C GLU A 61 -2.54 11.32 1.37
N GLN A 62 -2.20 11.07 0.10
CA GLN A 62 -2.51 9.80 -0.57
C GLN A 62 -1.72 8.64 0.04
N ASP A 63 -0.42 8.81 0.32
CA ASP A 63 0.42 7.79 0.95
C ASP A 63 -0.09 7.47 2.37
N GLU A 64 -0.48 8.49 3.14
CA GLU A 64 -1.10 8.30 4.46
C GLU A 64 -2.42 7.54 4.37
N LYS A 65 -3.27 7.89 3.40
CA LYS A 65 -4.51 7.17 3.15
C LYS A 65 -4.27 5.70 2.80
N ILE A 66 -3.31 5.43 1.91
CA ILE A 66 -2.93 4.06 1.54
C ILE A 66 -2.40 3.30 2.77
N MET A 67 -1.58 3.92 3.61
CA MET A 67 -1.10 3.27 4.83
C MET A 67 -2.22 2.94 5.82
N LYS A 68 -3.24 3.80 5.93
CA LYS A 68 -4.41 3.57 6.79
C LYS A 68 -5.33 2.48 6.26
N GLU A 69 -5.56 2.45 4.94
CA GLU A 69 -6.47 1.48 4.31
C GLU A 69 -5.80 0.11 4.08
N CYS A 70 -4.51 0.13 3.74
CA CYS A 70 -3.71 -1.01 3.30
C CYS A 70 -2.49 -1.21 4.22
N GLY A 71 -2.71 -1.08 5.53
CA GLY A 71 -1.66 -1.28 6.54
C GLY A 71 -1.05 -2.68 6.45
N PHE A 72 0.23 -2.77 6.85
CA PHE A 72 0.99 -4.02 6.81
C PHE A 72 0.29 -5.14 7.60
N THR A 73 -0.21 -4.82 8.80
CA THR A 73 -0.84 -5.78 9.70
C THR A 73 -2.13 -6.36 9.11
N GLU A 74 -2.98 -5.51 8.55
CA GLU A 74 -4.25 -5.88 7.94
C GLU A 74 -4.03 -6.78 6.71
N LEU A 75 -3.13 -6.38 5.81
CA LEU A 75 -2.81 -7.15 4.60
C LEU A 75 -2.13 -8.48 4.93
N TYR A 76 -1.21 -8.47 5.90
CA TYR A 76 -0.55 -9.69 6.35
C TYR A 76 -1.54 -10.68 6.95
N ASN A 77 -2.44 -10.22 7.83
CA ASN A 77 -3.48 -11.08 8.40
C ASN A 77 -4.49 -11.56 7.35
N TRP A 78 -4.81 -10.72 6.37
CA TRP A 78 -5.67 -11.10 5.27
C TRP A 78 -5.08 -12.25 4.45
N GLN A 79 -3.82 -12.14 4.02
CA GLN A 79 -3.22 -13.21 3.20
C GLN A 79 -3.12 -14.52 3.97
N ARG A 80 -2.80 -14.48 5.28
CA ARG A 80 -2.77 -15.69 6.12
C ARG A 80 -4.11 -16.44 6.17
N LYS A 81 -5.23 -15.74 6.00
CA LYS A 81 -6.59 -16.30 6.06
C LYS A 81 -7.13 -16.73 4.69
N HIS A 82 -6.70 -16.09 3.60
CA HIS A 82 -7.32 -16.27 2.28
C HIS A 82 -6.43 -17.04 1.29
N VAL A 83 -5.12 -17.10 1.52
CA VAL A 83 -4.17 -17.79 0.63
C VAL A 83 -3.89 -19.20 1.16
N ASN A 84 -4.27 -20.20 0.36
CA ASN A 84 -4.16 -21.62 0.71
C ASN A 84 -3.02 -22.35 -0.03
N GLY A 85 -2.08 -21.62 -0.63
CA GLY A 85 -0.94 -22.22 -1.32
C GLY A 85 0.23 -22.59 -0.40
N PRO A 86 1.36 -23.05 -0.97
CA PRO A 86 2.54 -23.45 -0.21
C PRO A 86 3.10 -22.29 0.61
N GLU A 87 3.64 -22.60 1.79
CA GLU A 87 4.16 -21.59 2.71
C GLU A 87 5.58 -21.17 2.30
N PHE A 88 5.77 -19.87 2.10
CA PHE A 88 7.05 -19.24 1.85
C PHE A 88 7.49 -18.50 3.12
N VAL A 89 8.56 -18.99 3.74
CA VAL A 89 9.12 -18.42 4.97
C VAL A 89 10.31 -17.54 4.63
N LEU A 90 10.23 -16.26 5.01
CA LEU A 90 11.34 -15.32 4.89
C LEU A 90 11.88 -14.99 6.30
N HIS A 91 13.05 -15.54 6.61
CA HIS A 91 13.76 -15.21 7.84
C HIS A 91 14.41 -13.82 7.72
N ASP A 92 13.93 -12.88 8.52
CA ASP A 92 14.46 -11.53 8.57
C ASP A 92 15.62 -11.46 9.56
N GLY A 93 16.81 -11.08 9.08
CA GLY A 93 17.91 -10.68 9.96
C GLY A 93 17.51 -9.43 10.76
N PRO A 94 17.39 -9.52 12.11
CA PRO A 94 16.91 -8.40 12.91
C PRO A 94 17.93 -7.26 12.87
N PRO A 95 17.53 -6.02 12.53
CA PRO A 95 18.42 -4.86 12.66
C PRO A 95 18.75 -4.61 14.14
N TYR A 96 19.95 -4.10 14.38
CA TYR A 96 20.39 -3.72 15.72
C TYR A 96 19.63 -2.47 16.19
N ALA A 97 19.10 -2.50 17.41
CA ALA A 97 18.27 -1.45 18.01
C ALA A 97 19.06 -0.20 18.48
N ASN A 98 20.05 0.22 17.70
CA ASN A 98 21.05 1.19 18.13
C ASN A 98 20.71 2.64 17.81
N GLY A 99 19.89 2.92 16.80
CA GLY A 99 19.75 4.30 16.34
C GLY A 99 18.81 4.46 15.18
N VAL A 100 18.78 5.66 14.61
CA VAL A 100 17.87 6.03 13.53
C VAL A 100 18.17 5.18 12.29
N PRO A 101 17.14 4.58 11.66
CA PRO A 101 17.32 3.85 10.41
C PRO A 101 17.89 4.75 9.31
N HIS A 102 18.95 4.27 8.66
CA HIS A 102 19.54 4.90 7.47
C HIS A 102 19.11 4.19 6.18
N MET A 103 19.52 4.72 5.02
CA MET A 103 19.14 4.20 3.69
C MET A 103 19.39 2.70 3.49
N GLY A 104 20.44 2.15 4.11
CA GLY A 104 20.74 0.72 4.05
C GLY A 104 19.63 -0.16 4.66
N HIS A 105 19.02 0.31 5.76
CA HIS A 105 17.85 -0.35 6.33
C HIS A 105 16.66 -0.30 5.37
N ALA A 106 16.43 0.87 4.75
CA ALA A 106 15.34 1.05 3.80
C ALA A 106 15.46 0.08 2.61
N ILE A 107 16.64 0.02 1.98
CA ILE A 107 16.90 -0.87 0.83
C ILE A 107 16.67 -2.33 1.22
N ASN A 108 17.22 -2.77 2.36
CA ASN A 108 17.06 -4.14 2.84
C ASN A 108 15.57 -4.51 3.06
N LYS A 109 14.79 -3.62 3.67
CA LYS A 109 13.37 -3.88 3.92
C LYS A 109 12.53 -3.80 2.65
N ILE A 110 12.83 -2.89 1.72
CA ILE A 110 12.14 -2.78 0.43
C ILE A 110 12.35 -4.06 -0.41
N LEU A 111 13.59 -4.56 -0.49
CA LEU A 111 13.87 -5.79 -1.25
C LEU A 111 13.11 -7.00 -0.70
N LYS A 112 13.05 -7.11 0.63
CA LYS A 112 12.27 -8.15 1.31
C LYS A 112 10.77 -8.01 1.02
N ASP A 113 10.22 -6.80 1.07
CA ASP A 113 8.81 -6.53 0.76
C ASP A 113 8.46 -6.85 -0.71
N VAL A 114 9.31 -6.46 -1.67
CA VAL A 114 9.10 -6.81 -3.09
C VAL A 114 9.11 -8.33 -3.28
N THR A 115 10.03 -9.04 -2.64
CA THR A 115 10.14 -10.51 -2.74
C THR A 115 8.92 -11.22 -2.14
N THR A 116 8.46 -10.81 -0.95
CA THR A 116 7.27 -11.40 -0.32
C THR A 116 6.01 -11.13 -1.11
N ARG A 117 5.83 -9.92 -1.65
CA ARG A 117 4.70 -9.59 -2.53
C ARG A 117 4.72 -10.39 -3.82
N HIS A 118 5.89 -10.56 -4.43
CA HIS A 118 6.03 -11.40 -5.61
C HIS A 118 5.58 -12.85 -5.34
N LYS A 119 6.04 -13.44 -4.23
CA LYS A 119 5.63 -14.79 -3.82
C LYS A 119 4.15 -14.89 -3.50
N LEU A 120 3.58 -13.85 -2.89
CA LEU A 120 2.15 -13.76 -2.60
C LEU A 120 1.32 -13.76 -3.90
N LEU A 121 1.75 -13.00 -4.92
CA LEU A 121 1.11 -12.98 -6.24
C LEU A 121 1.25 -14.33 -6.98
N GLN A 122 2.30 -15.10 -6.69
CA GLN A 122 2.45 -16.49 -7.14
C GLN A 122 1.59 -17.49 -6.33
N GLY A 123 0.71 -17.01 -5.44
CA GLY A 123 -0.19 -17.85 -4.63
C GLY A 123 0.45 -18.49 -3.41
N HIS A 124 1.68 -18.13 -3.04
CA HIS A 124 2.32 -18.65 -1.83
C HIS A 124 1.80 -17.93 -0.58
N ARG A 125 1.59 -18.67 0.50
CA ARG A 125 1.25 -18.09 1.80
C ARG A 125 2.53 -17.57 2.47
N ILE A 126 2.57 -16.29 2.82
CA ILE A 126 3.79 -15.66 3.33
C ILE A 126 3.89 -15.80 4.84
N HIS A 127 5.06 -16.22 5.32
CA HIS A 127 5.46 -16.14 6.72
C HIS A 127 6.70 -15.24 6.84
N TYR A 128 6.47 -14.01 7.31
CA TYR A 128 7.51 -13.01 7.52
C TYR A 128 7.32 -12.42 8.91
N LYS A 129 8.37 -12.50 9.74
CA LYS A 129 8.37 -11.97 11.11
C LYS A 129 9.55 -11.00 11.25
N PRO A 130 9.30 -9.68 11.29
CA PRO A 130 10.36 -8.73 11.59
C PRO A 130 10.81 -8.89 13.05
N GLY A 131 12.09 -8.67 13.30
CA GLY A 131 12.68 -8.71 14.64
C GLY A 131 13.59 -7.52 14.90
N TRP A 132 14.11 -7.44 16.13
CA TRP A 132 15.10 -6.46 16.56
C TRP A 132 16.18 -7.18 17.38
N ASP A 133 17.43 -6.78 17.18
CA ASP A 133 18.55 -7.26 17.99
C ASP A 133 18.88 -6.20 19.06
N CYS A 134 18.78 -6.62 20.32
CA CYS A 134 18.85 -5.75 21.48
C CYS A 134 19.98 -6.14 22.45
N HIS A 135 20.91 -7.01 22.05
CA HIS A 135 22.02 -7.43 22.90
C HIS A 135 23.36 -6.83 22.44
N GLY A 136 24.34 -6.78 23.34
CA GLY A 136 25.74 -6.47 23.02
C GLY A 136 26.17 -5.06 23.43
N LEU A 137 27.48 -4.85 23.45
CA LEU A 137 28.08 -3.62 23.96
C LEU A 137 27.54 -2.31 23.37
N PRO A 138 27.20 -2.20 22.07
CA PRO A 138 26.67 -0.95 21.52
C PRO A 138 25.38 -0.43 22.15
N ILE A 139 24.45 -1.30 22.55
CA ILE A 139 23.21 -0.88 23.23
C ILE A 139 23.48 -0.53 24.69
N GLU A 140 24.40 -1.27 25.34
CA GLU A 140 24.81 -1.04 26.73
C GLU A 140 25.45 0.34 26.87
N LEU A 141 26.37 0.69 25.96
CA LEU A 141 27.00 2.01 25.92
C LEU A 141 25.98 3.15 25.70
N LYS A 142 24.93 2.89 24.91
CA LYS A 142 23.85 3.88 24.70
C LYS A 142 22.88 4.01 25.87
N ALA A 143 22.70 2.95 26.65
CA ALA A 143 21.85 2.99 27.84
C ALA A 143 22.54 3.66 29.04
N MET A 144 23.87 3.60 29.10
CA MET A 144 24.67 4.25 30.15
C MET A 144 25.00 5.72 29.86
N ALA A 145 24.92 6.16 28.61
CA ALA A 145 25.14 7.54 28.17
C ALA A 145 23.86 8.38 28.31
#